data_AF-A0A942NUC8-F1
#
_entry.id   AF-A0A942NUC8-F1
#
_cell.length_a   1.000
_cell.length_b   1.000
_cell.length_c   1.000
_cell.angle_alpha   90.00
_cell.angle_beta   90.00
_cell.angle_gamma   90.00
#
_symmetry.space_group_name_H-M   'P 1'
#
loop_
_entity.id
_entity.type
_entity.pdbx_description
1 polymer ?
#
loop_
_entity_poly.entity_id
_entity_poly.type
_entity_poly.pdbx_seq_one_letter_code
_entity_poly.pdbx_strand_id
1 'polypeptide(L)'
;MQNESGAQKLYSGPLVAASLSLLLAFLTLMVSHHISRLTKELDKMVHAYGHWIPGSTGSGPDGSIGSYSGKETLALGVWLASWLIFHFLWRKQDLSVRAWTRFFVTGLVLITLGFFHPLSDPIVLFIAGMFGIH
;
A
#
# COMPACT_ATOMS: atom_id res chain seq x y z
N MET A 1 -36.79 -19.99 -31.39
CA MET A 1 -36.54 -19.65 -29.97
C MET A 1 -35.07 -19.91 -29.71
N GLN A 2 -34.24 -18.88 -29.86
CA GLN A 2 -32.79 -19.00 -29.68
C GLN A 2 -32.47 -18.93 -28.19
N ASN A 3 -31.61 -19.86 -27.79
CA ASN A 3 -31.18 -20.11 -26.42
C ASN A 3 -30.23 -18.96 -25.99
N GLU A 4 -30.75 -17.94 -25.33
CA GLU A 4 -29.92 -16.93 -24.66
C GLU A 4 -29.27 -17.57 -23.43
N SER A 5 -28.19 -18.29 -23.66
CA SER A 5 -27.29 -18.76 -22.60
C SER A 5 -26.86 -17.54 -21.78
N GLY A 6 -27.23 -17.51 -20.50
CA GLY A 6 -26.94 -16.43 -19.56
C GLY A 6 -25.45 -16.11 -19.46
N ALA A 7 -24.96 -15.28 -20.38
CA ALA A 7 -23.62 -14.75 -20.34
C ALA A 7 -23.52 -13.88 -19.10
N GLN A 8 -22.78 -14.34 -18.09
CA GLN A 8 -22.47 -13.53 -16.92
C GLN A 8 -21.82 -12.23 -17.41
N LYS A 9 -22.50 -11.11 -17.17
CA LYS A 9 -21.94 -9.80 -17.46
C LYS A 9 -20.68 -9.61 -16.63
N LEU A 10 -19.52 -9.65 -17.29
CA LEU A 10 -18.23 -9.40 -16.67
C LEU A 10 -18.11 -7.90 -16.40
N TYR A 11 -18.02 -7.55 -15.12
CA TYR A 11 -17.77 -6.18 -14.70
C TYR A 11 -16.27 -5.98 -14.48
N SER A 12 -15.75 -4.85 -14.94
CA SER A 12 -14.35 -4.45 -14.75
C SER A 12 -14.09 -3.85 -13.36
N GLY A 13 -15.13 -3.42 -12.63
CA GLY A 13 -15.00 -2.84 -11.29
C GLY A 13 -14.24 -3.68 -10.26
N PRO A 14 -14.44 -5.01 -10.15
CA PRO A 14 -13.61 -5.87 -9.30
C PRO A 14 -12.11 -5.82 -9.61
N LEU A 15 -11.73 -5.75 -10.90
CA LEU A 15 -10.33 -5.63 -11.33
C LEU A 15 -9.74 -4.29 -10.87
N VAL A 16 -10.48 -3.21 -11.09
CA VAL A 16 -10.07 -1.86 -10.66
C VAL A 16 -9.95 -1.79 -9.14
N ALA A 17 -10.92 -2.33 -8.40
CA ALA A 17 -10.89 -2.38 -6.95
C ALA A 17 -9.65 -3.13 -6.42
N ALA A 18 -9.38 -4.33 -6.93
CA ALA A 18 -8.22 -5.13 -6.50
C ALA A 18 -6.88 -4.43 -6.80
N SER A 19 -6.73 -3.89 -8.01
CA SER A 19 -5.48 -3.23 -8.42
C SER A 19 -5.28 -1.87 -7.75
N LEU A 20 -6.34 -1.10 -7.49
CA LEU A 20 -6.23 0.15 -6.71
C LEU A 20 -5.82 -0.14 -5.26
N SER A 21 -6.40 -1.18 -4.67
CA SER A 21 -6.08 -1.58 -3.30
C SER A 21 -4.62 -2.01 -3.18
N LEU A 22 -4.09 -2.71 -4.19
CA LEU A 22 -2.67 -3.04 -4.28
C LEU A 22 -1.80 -1.77 -4.36
N LEU A 23 -2.21 -0.79 -5.17
CA LEU A 23 -1.49 0.49 -5.29
C LEU A 23 -1.45 1.23 -3.95
N LEU A 24 -2.55 1.24 -3.19
CA LEU A 24 -2.63 1.84 -1.85
C LEU A 24 -1.79 1.08 -0.81
N ALA A 25 -1.67 -0.25 -0.95
CA ALA A 25 -0.78 -1.05 -0.12
C ALA A 25 0.68 -0.64 -0.31
N PHE A 26 1.14 -0.54 -1.56
CA PHE A 26 2.50 -0.11 -1.87
C PHE A 26 2.76 1.34 -1.46
N LEU A 27 1.77 2.23 -1.62
CA LEU A 27 1.88 3.60 -1.13
C LEU A 27 2.04 3.63 0.40
N THR A 28 1.23 2.86 1.12
CA THR A 28 1.34 2.72 2.58
C THR A 28 2.70 2.19 3.00
N LEU A 29 3.22 1.20 2.28
CA LEU A 29 4.54 0.63 2.53
C LEU A 29 5.64 1.69 2.33
N MET A 30 5.58 2.45 1.24
CA MET A 30 6.52 3.53 0.92
C MET A 30 6.48 4.63 2.00
N VAL A 31 5.29 5.08 2.37
CA VAL A 31 5.10 6.14 3.37
C VAL A 31 5.58 5.67 4.74
N SER A 32 5.16 4.49 5.19
CA SER A 32 5.58 3.94 6.49
C SER A 32 7.09 3.66 6.54
N HIS A 33 7.70 3.27 5.41
CA HIS A 33 9.15 3.15 5.29
C HIS A 33 9.86 4.47 5.56
N HIS A 34 9.43 5.57 4.91
CA HIS A 34 10.05 6.88 5.11
C HIS A 34 9.78 7.46 6.49
N ILE A 35 8.55 7.33 7.01
CA ILE A 35 8.19 7.77 8.37
C ILE A 35 9.09 7.09 9.41
N SER A 36 9.29 5.78 9.31
CA SER A 36 10.12 5.04 10.28
C SER A 36 11.60 5.45 10.23
N ARG A 37 12.06 6.08 9.14
CA ARG A 37 13.44 6.56 8.99
C ARG A 37 13.68 7.95 9.57
N LEU A 38 12.62 8.71 9.83
CA LEU A 38 12.74 10.09 10.32
C LEU A 38 13.24 10.15 11.77
N THR A 39 12.60 9.41 12.69
CA THR A 39 12.98 9.41 14.10
C THR A 39 12.80 8.03 14.73
N LYS A 40 13.51 7.77 15.85
CA LYS A 40 13.36 6.53 16.62
C LYS A 40 11.95 6.35 17.21
N GLU A 41 11.25 7.43 17.49
CA GLU A 41 9.88 7.39 18.02
C GLU A 41 8.89 6.95 16.93
N LEU A 42 9.02 7.53 15.73
CA LEU A 42 8.22 7.13 14.57
C LEU A 42 8.50 5.68 14.16
N ASP A 43 9.76 5.23 14.25
CA ASP A 43 10.09 3.82 14.02
C ASP A 43 9.39 2.88 15.00
N LYS A 44 9.37 3.22 16.30
CA LYS A 44 8.64 2.47 17.32
C LYS A 44 7.13 2.49 17.10
N MET A 45 6.56 3.63 16.70
CA MET A 45 5.13 3.74 16.38
C MET A 45 4.77 2.82 15.21
N VAL A 46 5.56 2.82 14.14
CA VAL A 46 5.35 1.90 13.01
C VAL A 46 5.50 0.45 13.47
N HIS A 47 6.56 0.13 14.21
CA HIS A 47 6.79 -1.22 14.73
C HIS A 47 5.63 -1.75 15.60
N ALA A 48 4.96 -0.88 16.37
CA ALA A 48 3.86 -1.27 17.25
C ALA A 48 2.72 -1.99 16.50
N TYR A 49 2.46 -1.62 15.23
CA TYR A 49 1.45 -2.28 14.41
C TYR A 49 1.76 -3.75 14.10
N GLY A 50 3.05 -4.13 14.07
CA GLY A 50 3.51 -5.48 13.74
C GLY A 50 4.23 -6.18 14.89
N HIS A 51 4.17 -5.65 16.12
CA HIS A 51 4.85 -6.19 17.29
C HIS A 51 4.33 -7.57 17.71
N TRP A 52 3.10 -7.91 17.31
CA TRP A 52 2.48 -9.20 17.56
C TRP A 52 2.99 -10.31 16.62
N ILE A 53 3.69 -9.97 15.54
CA ILE A 53 4.20 -10.95 14.58
C ILE A 53 5.38 -11.70 15.21
N PRO A 54 5.39 -13.04 15.17
CA PRO A 54 6.55 -13.84 15.62
C PRO A 54 7.84 -13.39 14.91
N GLY A 55 8.91 -13.19 15.68
CA GLY A 55 10.20 -12.69 15.15
C GLY A 55 10.27 -11.17 14.97
N SER A 56 9.18 -10.43 15.22
CA SER A 56 9.21 -8.95 15.25
C SER A 56 10.11 -8.41 16.36
N THR A 57 10.22 -9.14 17.47
CA THR A 57 11.16 -8.86 18.56
C THR A 57 12.02 -10.08 18.86
N GLY A 58 13.25 -9.84 19.28
CA GLY A 58 14.20 -10.90 19.58
C GLY A 58 15.65 -10.45 19.44
N SER A 59 16.52 -11.12 20.17
CA SER A 59 17.98 -10.97 20.13
C SER A 59 18.70 -12.28 19.79
N GLY A 60 17.95 -13.26 19.26
CA GLY A 60 18.47 -14.57 18.88
C GLY A 60 19.30 -14.56 17.59
N PRO A 61 19.79 -15.73 17.14
CA PRO A 61 20.63 -15.86 15.95
C PRO A 61 19.98 -15.33 14.66
N ASP A 62 18.65 -15.44 14.58
CA ASP A 62 17.84 -14.97 13.44
C ASP A 62 17.49 -13.48 13.53
N GLY A 63 17.92 -12.79 14.60
CA GLY A 63 17.69 -11.37 14.80
C GLY A 63 16.22 -10.98 15.02
N SER A 64 15.94 -9.69 14.84
CA SER A 64 14.59 -9.13 14.85
C SER A 64 14.35 -8.48 13.49
N ILE A 65 13.18 -8.74 12.88
CA ILE A 65 12.76 -8.04 11.65
C ILE A 65 12.39 -6.56 11.92
N GLY A 66 12.31 -6.16 13.19
CA GLY A 66 12.16 -4.77 13.60
C GLY A 66 10.88 -4.11 13.06
N SER A 67 10.96 -2.82 12.72
CA SER A 67 9.82 -2.05 12.23
C SER A 67 9.29 -2.52 10.87
N TYR A 68 10.01 -3.41 10.17
CA TYR A 68 9.50 -4.04 8.95
C TYR A 68 8.19 -4.79 9.18
N SER A 69 8.05 -5.48 10.33
CA SER A 69 6.79 -6.16 10.67
C SER A 69 5.60 -5.20 10.70
N GLY A 70 5.82 -3.99 11.21
CA GLY A 70 4.82 -2.92 11.27
C GLY A 70 4.45 -2.37 9.90
N LYS A 71 5.45 -2.14 9.05
CA LYS A 71 5.26 -1.67 7.67
C LYS A 71 4.39 -2.64 6.86
N GLU A 72 4.70 -3.93 6.93
CA GLU A 72 3.92 -4.98 6.26
C GLU A 72 2.51 -5.09 6.83
N THR A 73 2.34 -5.02 8.16
CA THR A 73 1.00 -5.08 8.78
C THR A 73 0.12 -3.91 8.32
N LEU A 74 0.67 -2.70 8.29
CA LEU A 74 -0.04 -1.52 7.80
C LEU A 74 -0.41 -1.65 6.33
N ALA A 75 0.54 -2.07 5.48
CA ALA A 75 0.30 -2.26 4.05
C ALA A 75 -0.80 -3.30 3.78
N LEU A 76 -0.76 -4.45 4.46
CA LEU A 76 -1.78 -5.49 4.36
C LEU A 76 -3.13 -5.04 4.90
N GLY A 77 -3.15 -4.31 6.01
CA GLY A 77 -4.37 -3.75 6.59
C GLY A 77 -5.05 -2.78 5.62
N VAL A 78 -4.29 -1.84 5.04
CA VAL A 78 -4.82 -0.90 4.05
C VAL A 78 -5.25 -1.62 2.78
N TRP A 79 -4.48 -2.59 2.29
CA TRP A 79 -4.84 -3.40 1.14
C TRP A 79 -6.20 -4.09 1.33
N LEU A 80 -6.37 -4.80 2.44
CA LEU A 80 -7.59 -5.57 2.69
C LEU A 80 -8.80 -4.66 2.92
N ALA A 81 -8.64 -3.61 3.73
CA ALA A 81 -9.72 -2.66 4.03
C ALA A 81 -10.18 -1.93 2.76
N SER A 82 -9.23 -1.40 1.98
CA SER A 82 -9.55 -0.71 0.72
C SER A 82 -10.16 -1.65 -0.31
N TRP A 83 -9.67 -2.88 -0.41
CA TRP A 83 -10.23 -3.88 -1.31
C TRP A 83 -11.66 -4.20 -0.96
N LEU A 84 -11.99 -4.47 0.31
CA LEU A 84 -13.36 -4.73 0.73
C LEU A 84 -14.27 -3.56 0.36
N ILE A 85 -13.87 -2.33 0.72
CA ILE A 85 -14.65 -1.12 0.43
C ILE A 85 -14.90 -0.98 -1.07
N PHE A 86 -13.84 -0.98 -1.89
CA PHE A 86 -13.97 -0.77 -3.33
C PHE A 86 -14.63 -1.95 -4.04
N HIS A 87 -14.41 -3.17 -3.58
CA HIS A 87 -15.07 -4.34 -4.14
C HIS A 87 -16.58 -4.22 -3.99
N PHE A 88 -17.10 -3.89 -2.81
CA PHE A 88 -18.55 -3.73 -2.64
C PHE A 88 -19.12 -2.55 -3.42
N LEU A 89 -18.39 -1.43 -3.50
CA LEU A 89 -18.81 -0.24 -4.25
C LEU A 89 -18.85 -0.49 -5.77
N TRP A 90 -17.86 -1.20 -6.31
CA TRP A 90 -17.62 -1.28 -7.75
C TRP A 90 -17.89 -2.66 -8.37
N ARG A 91 -18.24 -3.71 -7.60
CA ARG A 91 -18.46 -5.08 -8.12
C ARG A 91 -19.50 -5.22 -9.24
N LYS A 92 -20.37 -4.24 -9.41
CA LYS A 92 -21.41 -4.20 -10.46
C LYS A 92 -21.23 -3.03 -11.44
N GLN A 93 -20.07 -2.39 -11.43
CA GLN A 93 -19.77 -1.24 -12.28
C GLN A 93 -18.83 -1.64 -13.41
N ASP A 94 -19.03 -1.01 -14.56
CA ASP A 94 -18.10 -1.11 -15.68
C ASP A 94 -17.29 0.19 -15.77
N LEU A 95 -16.02 0.09 -15.42
CA LEU A 95 -15.05 1.17 -15.38
C LEU A 95 -14.11 1.07 -16.59
N SER A 96 -13.63 2.20 -17.08
CA SER A 96 -12.71 2.22 -18.22
C SER A 96 -11.36 1.61 -17.86
N VAL A 97 -11.16 0.33 -18.19
CA VAL A 97 -9.89 -0.39 -17.95
C VAL A 97 -8.73 0.33 -18.64
N ARG A 98 -8.92 0.88 -19.84
CA ARG A 98 -7.86 1.60 -20.56
C ARG A 98 -7.36 2.83 -19.82
N ALA A 99 -8.29 3.64 -19.29
CA ALA A 99 -7.92 4.81 -18.49
C ALA A 99 -7.28 4.39 -17.17
N TRP A 100 -7.86 3.38 -16.52
CA TRP A 100 -7.37 2.82 -15.27
C TRP A 100 -5.96 2.25 -15.38
N THR A 101 -5.66 1.45 -16.41
CA THR A 101 -4.33 0.87 -16.61
C THR A 101 -3.25 1.94 -16.73
N ARG A 102 -3.52 3.06 -17.43
CA ARG A 102 -2.56 4.17 -17.52
C ARG A 102 -2.33 4.80 -16.15
N PHE A 103 -3.40 5.04 -15.40
CA PHE A 103 -3.31 5.58 -14.04
C PHE A 103 -2.54 4.63 -13.13
N PHE A 104 -2.87 3.34 -13.14
CA PHE A 104 -2.22 2.32 -12.35
C PHE A 104 -0.72 2.21 -12.64
N VAL A 105 -0.33 2.13 -13.92
CA VAL A 105 1.09 2.06 -14.32
C VAL A 105 1.83 3.32 -13.90
N THR A 106 1.24 4.50 -14.11
CA THR A 106 1.85 5.77 -13.71
C THR A 106 2.03 5.85 -12.19
N GLY A 107 0.99 5.51 -11.44
CA GLY A 107 1.04 5.47 -9.98
C GLY A 107 2.06 4.46 -9.47
N LEU A 108 2.14 3.28 -10.08
CA LEU A 108 3.10 2.25 -9.70
C LEU A 108 4.53 2.75 -9.91
N VAL A 109 4.83 3.34 -11.06
CA VAL A 109 6.14 3.95 -11.34
C VAL A 109 6.48 5.03 -10.32
N LEU A 110 5.54 5.94 -10.01
CA LEU A 110 5.77 7.00 -9.03
C LEU A 110 6.05 6.45 -7.63
N ILE A 111 5.30 5.43 -7.19
CA ILE A 111 5.54 4.78 -5.89
C ILE A 111 6.90 4.07 -5.89
N THR A 112 7.25 3.36 -6.95
CA THR A 112 8.55 2.71 -7.08
C THR A 112 9.70 3.73 -7.04
N LEU A 113 9.57 4.86 -7.75
CA LEU A 113 10.53 5.96 -7.67
C LEU A 113 10.60 6.57 -6.27
N GLY A 114 9.49 6.56 -5.52
CA GLY A 114 9.46 6.98 -4.13
C GLY A 114 10.26 6.09 -3.18
N PHE A 115 10.62 4.86 -3.55
CA PHE A 115 11.59 4.05 -2.80
C PHE A 115 13.05 4.35 -3.16
N PHE A 116 13.28 5.12 -4.22
CA PHE A 116 14.63 5.48 -4.65
C PHE A 116 15.14 6.68 -3.85
N HIS A 117 15.93 6.37 -2.81
CA HIS A 117 16.48 7.31 -1.83
C HIS A 117 16.98 8.66 -2.39
N PRO A 118 17.81 8.70 -3.46
CA PRO A 118 18.29 9.98 -4.00
C PRO A 118 17.18 10.92 -4.48
N LEU A 119 16.03 10.37 -4.90
CA LEU A 119 14.86 11.15 -5.32
C LEU A 119 13.91 11.43 -4.15
N SER A 120 13.70 10.46 -3.26
CA SER A 120 12.72 10.58 -2.18
C SER A 120 13.21 11.41 -1.00
N ASP A 121 14.48 11.27 -0.62
CA ASP A 121 15.01 11.86 0.62
C ASP A 121 14.90 13.40 0.64
N PRO A 122 15.20 14.17 -0.43
CA PRO A 122 14.99 15.61 -0.44
C PRO A 122 13.53 16.00 -0.20
N ILE A 123 12.60 15.26 -0.77
CA ILE A 123 11.15 15.51 -0.64
C ILE A 123 10.70 15.19 0.77
N VAL A 124 11.09 14.02 1.29
CA VAL A 124 10.74 13.56 2.63
C VAL A 124 11.28 14.50 3.70
N LEU A 125 12.54 14.92 3.59
CA LEU A 125 13.16 15.86 4.55
C LEU A 125 12.56 17.27 4.44
N PHE A 126 12.23 17.73 3.24
CA PHE A 126 11.51 18.99 3.05
C PHE A 126 10.15 18.96 3.77
N ILE A 127 9.38 17.88 3.58
CA ILE A 127 8.09 17.70 4.25
C ILE A 127 8.28 17.59 5.77
N ALA A 128 9.23 16.80 6.24
CA ALA A 128 9.54 16.67 7.67
C ALA A 128 9.89 18.02 8.30
N GLY A 129 10.69 18.84 7.62
CA GLY A 129 11.02 20.20 8.03
C GLY A 129 9.81 21.13 8.15
N MET A 130 8.80 21.00 7.27
CA MET A 130 7.55 21.75 7.39
C MET A 130 6.77 21.40 8.67
N PHE A 131 6.95 20.18 9.20
CA PHE A 131 6.34 19.73 10.45
C PHE A 131 7.27 19.89 11.67
N GLY A 132 8.45 20.50 11.52
CA GLY A 132 9.42 20.70 12.61
C GLY A 132 10.11 19.41 13.06
N ILE A 133 10.12 18.37 12.22
CA ILE A 133 10.83 17.12 12.47
C ILE A 133 12.23 17.26 11.87
N HIS A 134 13.26 17.16 12.72
CA HIS A 134 14.67 17.30 12.35
C HIS A 134 15.44 16.01 12.62
#